data_AF-A0A7J3XU37-F1
#
_entry.id   AF-A0A7J3XU37-F1
#
_cell.length_a   1.000
_cell.length_b   1.000
_cell.length_c   1.000
_cell.angle_alpha   90.00
_cell.angle_beta   90.00
_cell.angle_gamma   90.00
#
_symmetry.space_group_name_H-M   'P 1'
#
loop_
_entity.id
_entity.type
_entity.pdbx_description
1 polymer ?
#
loop_
_entity_poly.entity_id
_entity_poly.type
_entity_poly.pdbx_seq_one_letter_code
_entity_poly.pdbx_strand_id
1 'polypeptide(L)'
;MGVVKARITIKGSRVQDVGYRLFLLSRARNLRGFEAENVGEDLVVLVEGDEVSVGRFTEVVKAEKPPLAEVDEVVVEGYDGEVMDVKEYREQLSLEQLAKIATVGVEIRDDVKEMKADIKEMKADIKEMKTDIKEMKTDVGTILKKQDETIAEIKALREDLKQYMDRRLEKLEREIVLIKQKIGLA
;
A
#
# COMPACT_ATOMS: atom_id res chain seq x y z
N MET A 1 55.65 7.86 15.69
CA MET A 1 54.45 8.70 15.56
C MET A 1 53.60 8.51 16.80
N GLY A 2 53.20 9.58 17.47
CA GLY A 2 52.37 9.51 18.67
C GLY A 2 50.98 8.98 18.33
N VAL A 3 50.36 8.33 19.30
CA VAL A 3 48.94 7.98 19.24
C VAL A 3 48.16 9.21 19.68
N VAL A 4 47.17 9.61 18.89
CA VAL A 4 46.25 10.70 19.21
C VAL A 4 44.83 10.17 19.24
N LYS A 5 44.00 10.86 20.02
CA LYS A 5 42.60 10.55 20.22
C LYS A 5 41.78 11.81 20.06
N ALA A 6 40.60 11.67 19.46
CA ALA A 6 39.69 12.78 19.25
C ALA A 6 38.25 12.37 19.53
N ARG A 7 37.49 13.32 20.06
CA ARG A 7 36.03 13.28 20.14
C ARG A 7 35.48 14.17 19.05
N ILE A 8 34.64 13.61 18.20
CA ILE A 8 33.96 14.32 17.12
C ILE A 8 32.46 14.28 17.42
N THR A 9 31.86 15.45 17.64
CA THR A 9 30.42 15.58 17.89
C THR A 9 29.78 16.15 16.63
N ILE A 10 28.87 15.38 16.04
CA ILE A 10 28.12 15.73 14.83
C ILE A 10 26.71 16.08 15.26
N LYS A 11 26.34 17.36 15.09
CA LYS A 11 25.02 17.88 15.44
C LYS A 11 24.20 18.12 14.18
N GLY A 12 22.90 17.95 14.29
CA GLY A 12 21.97 18.36 13.25
C GLY A 12 20.56 17.82 13.45
N SER A 13 19.61 18.38 12.71
CA SER A 13 18.20 17.93 12.68
C SER A 13 18.04 16.45 12.33
N ARG A 14 19.01 15.83 11.65
CA ARG A 14 18.93 14.44 11.21
C ARG A 14 20.29 13.76 11.10
N VAL A 15 20.88 13.40 12.23
CA VAL A 15 22.18 12.68 12.29
C VAL A 15 22.07 11.23 12.79
N GLN A 16 20.93 10.85 13.34
CA GLN A 16 20.63 9.50 13.84
C GLN A 16 19.70 8.74 12.88
N ASP A 17 19.70 7.41 12.96
CA ASP A 17 18.86 6.50 12.15
C ASP A 17 18.92 6.69 10.62
N VAL A 18 19.98 7.33 10.13
CA VAL A 18 20.28 7.54 8.71
C VAL A 18 21.50 6.74 8.24
N GLY A 19 21.89 5.71 9.02
CA GLY A 19 23.05 4.87 8.73
C GLY A 19 24.40 5.54 8.98
N TYR A 20 24.42 6.67 9.67
CA TYR A 20 25.63 7.48 9.87
C TYR A 20 26.74 6.72 10.63
N ARG A 21 26.39 5.98 11.70
CA ARG A 21 27.35 5.12 12.44
C ARG A 21 28.06 4.11 11.53
N LEU A 22 27.31 3.44 10.66
CA LEU A 22 27.86 2.48 9.69
C LEU A 22 28.69 3.18 8.59
N PHE A 23 28.20 4.32 8.11
CA PHE A 23 28.88 5.15 7.12
C PHE A 23 30.28 5.55 7.61
N LEU A 24 30.40 5.98 8.87
CA LEU A 24 31.66 6.38 9.49
C LEU A 24 32.57 5.17 9.76
N LEU A 25 32.02 4.07 10.27
CA LEU A 25 32.78 2.83 10.47
C LEU A 25 33.43 2.35 9.17
N SER A 26 32.76 2.50 8.03
CA SER A 26 33.29 2.11 6.71
C SER A 26 34.55 2.92 6.29
N ARG A 27 34.73 4.12 6.86
CA ARG A 27 35.85 5.06 6.65
C ARG A 27 36.92 4.96 7.73
N ALA A 28 36.63 4.31 8.85
CA ALA A 28 37.53 4.12 9.98
C ALA A 28 38.60 3.02 9.78
N ARG A 29 38.82 2.53 8.56
CA ARG A 29 39.64 1.32 8.27
C ARG A 29 41.10 1.42 8.73
N ASN A 30 41.65 2.63 8.80
CA ASN A 30 43.04 2.89 9.18
C ASN A 30 43.19 3.38 10.63
N LEU A 31 42.08 3.46 11.38
CA LEU A 31 42.11 3.81 12.79
C LEU A 31 42.43 2.57 13.64
N ARG A 32 43.00 2.80 14.82
CA ARG A 32 43.19 1.76 15.84
C ARG A 32 41.93 1.58 16.67
N GLY A 33 41.31 2.69 17.08
CA GLY A 33 40.05 2.69 17.81
C GLY A 33 38.97 3.50 17.11
N PHE A 34 37.72 3.05 17.25
CA PHE A 34 36.55 3.72 16.71
C PHE A 34 35.30 3.36 17.52
N GLU A 35 34.58 4.38 17.97
CA GLU A 35 33.25 4.26 18.55
C GLU A 35 32.33 5.31 17.95
N ALA A 36 31.06 5.00 17.72
CA ALA A 36 30.07 5.97 17.32
C ALA A 36 28.75 5.71 18.03
N GLU A 37 28.30 6.66 18.84
CA GLU A 37 27.11 6.53 19.67
C GLU A 37 26.16 7.71 19.50
N ASN A 38 24.87 7.41 19.53
CA ASN A 38 23.83 8.42 19.56
C ASN A 38 23.74 8.94 21.02
N VAL A 39 24.04 10.22 21.23
CA VAL A 39 24.04 10.85 22.56
C VAL A 39 23.11 12.05 22.55
N GLY A 40 21.94 11.92 23.19
CA GLY A 40 20.88 12.91 23.04
C GLY A 40 20.42 12.97 21.58
N GLU A 41 20.44 14.16 20.98
CA GLU A 41 20.12 14.39 19.56
C GLU A 41 21.36 14.28 18.65
N ASP A 42 22.56 14.28 19.24
CA ASP A 42 23.82 14.32 18.51
C ASP A 42 24.37 12.91 18.22
N LEU A 43 25.31 12.83 17.29
CA LEU A 43 26.13 11.66 17.04
C LEU A 43 27.57 11.94 17.51
N VAL A 44 28.02 11.22 18.53
CA VAL A 44 29.38 11.33 19.06
C VAL A 44 30.23 10.20 18.51
N VAL A 45 31.43 10.55 18.04
CA VAL A 45 32.38 9.62 17.45
C VAL A 45 33.71 9.75 18.19
N LEU A 46 34.22 8.65 18.72
CA LEU A 46 35.54 8.59 19.34
C LEU A 46 36.48 7.86 18.40
N VAL A 47 37.68 8.41 18.20
CA VAL A 47 38.67 7.83 17.30
C VAL A 47 40.05 7.80 17.94
N GLU A 48 40.80 6.73 17.70
CA GLU A 48 42.18 6.58 18.13
C GLU A 48 43.05 6.13 16.95
N GLY A 49 44.22 6.73 16.79
CA GLY A 49 45.18 6.34 15.74
C GLY A 49 46.45 7.17 15.76
N ASP A 50 47.27 7.06 14.72
CA ASP A 50 48.31 8.06 14.50
C ASP A 50 47.71 9.39 14.03
N GLU A 51 48.46 10.48 14.21
CA GLU A 51 48.03 11.85 13.89
C GLU A 51 47.56 12.01 12.43
N VAL A 52 48.20 11.34 11.48
CA VAL A 52 47.83 11.41 10.06
C VAL A 52 46.49 10.70 9.82
N SER A 53 46.31 9.52 10.39
CA SER A 53 45.08 8.74 10.25
C SER A 53 43.87 9.44 10.89
N VAL A 54 44.02 9.97 12.10
CA VAL A 54 42.95 10.72 12.80
C VAL A 54 42.64 12.04 12.09
N GLY A 55 43.67 12.77 11.64
CA GLY A 55 43.48 14.00 10.87
C GLY A 55 42.70 13.76 9.57
N ARG A 56 43.09 12.74 8.79
CA ARG A 56 42.36 12.36 7.56
C ARG A 56 40.92 11.96 7.84
N PHE A 57 40.68 11.17 8.88
CA PHE A 57 39.31 10.76 9.24
C PHE A 57 38.45 11.98 9.60
N THR A 58 39.00 12.92 10.36
CA THR A 58 38.32 14.16 10.75
C THR A 58 37.92 15.00 9.54
N GLU A 59 38.80 15.15 8.55
CA GLU A 59 38.49 15.85 7.31
C GLU A 59 37.37 15.16 6.52
N VAL A 60 37.36 13.82 6.48
CA VAL A 60 36.28 13.06 5.85
C VAL A 60 34.94 13.27 6.58
N VAL A 61 34.93 13.33 7.91
CA VAL A 61 33.69 13.57 8.68
C VAL A 61 33.10 14.96 8.39
N LYS A 62 33.96 15.97 8.17
CA LYS A 62 33.53 17.33 7.82
C LYS A 62 33.04 17.44 6.37
N ALA A 63 33.63 16.67 5.46
CA ALA A 63 33.35 16.76 4.02
C ALA A 63 32.21 15.85 3.56
N GLU A 64 32.03 14.70 4.21
CA GLU A 64 31.12 13.66 3.75
C GLU A 64 30.08 13.27 4.80
N LYS A 65 28.87 12.99 4.33
CA LYS A 65 27.74 12.52 5.14
C LYS A 65 26.89 11.52 4.33
N PRO A 66 26.11 10.64 4.98
CA PRO A 66 25.19 9.77 4.27
C PRO A 66 24.04 10.57 3.61
N PRO A 67 23.38 10.04 2.56
CA PRO A 67 22.43 10.81 1.74
C PRO A 67 21.25 11.44 2.48
N LEU A 68 20.81 10.80 3.57
CA LEU A 68 19.64 11.24 4.34
C LEU A 68 20.02 12.11 5.55
N ALA A 69 21.31 12.38 5.78
CA ALA A 69 21.73 13.17 6.94
C ALA A 69 21.61 14.68 6.73
N GLU A 70 21.17 15.35 7.77
CA GLU A 70 21.17 16.81 7.91
C GLU A 70 22.08 17.15 9.09
N VAL A 71 23.18 17.86 8.80
CA VAL A 71 24.25 18.18 9.74
C VAL A 71 24.35 19.69 9.78
N ASP A 72 24.28 20.24 10.99
CA ASP A 72 24.40 21.67 11.26
C ASP A 72 25.82 22.04 11.69
N GLU A 73 26.44 21.20 12.52
CA GLU A 73 27.76 21.48 13.11
C GLU A 73 28.56 20.18 13.31
N VAL A 74 29.88 20.27 13.10
CA VAL A 74 30.83 19.22 13.49
C VAL A 74 31.89 19.84 14.40
N VAL A 75 31.92 19.40 15.66
CA VAL A 75 32.86 19.85 16.68
C VAL A 75 33.91 18.77 16.91
N VAL A 76 35.19 19.15 16.94
CA VAL A 76 36.31 18.21 17.15
C VAL A 76 37.12 18.68 18.34
N GLU A 77 37.30 17.79 19.30
CA GLU A 77 37.98 18.05 20.56
C GLU A 77 39.00 16.94 20.87
N GLY A 78 40.00 17.24 21.70
CA GLY A 78 40.89 16.22 22.24
C GLY A 78 40.13 15.27 23.17
N TYR A 79 40.56 14.00 23.22
CA TYR A 79 39.92 13.00 24.06
C TYR A 79 40.97 12.15 24.78
N ASP A 80 40.86 12.07 26.11
CA ASP A 80 41.84 11.36 26.94
C ASP A 80 41.35 9.98 27.42
N GLY A 81 40.10 9.62 27.13
CA GLY A 81 39.52 8.35 27.53
C GLY A 81 39.96 7.17 26.65
N GLU A 82 39.43 5.99 26.94
CA GLU A 82 39.63 4.80 26.11
C GLU A 82 38.76 4.84 24.85
N VAL A 83 39.27 4.28 23.76
CA VAL A 83 38.54 4.10 22.51
C VAL A 83 38.62 2.62 22.15
N MET A 84 37.47 1.99 21.99
CA MET A 84 37.31 0.59 21.60
C MET A 84 38.01 0.29 20.27
N ASP A 85 38.59 -0.90 20.14
CA ASP A 85 39.19 -1.35 18.88
C ASP A 85 38.15 -1.37 17.75
N VAL A 86 38.57 -0.95 16.55
CA VAL A 86 37.67 -0.86 15.38
C VAL A 86 36.99 -2.20 15.06
N LYS A 87 37.67 -3.33 15.28
CA LYS A 87 37.09 -4.67 15.04
C LYS A 87 36.04 -5.01 16.08
N GLU A 88 36.32 -4.74 17.35
CA GLU A 88 35.38 -4.98 18.44
C GLU A 88 34.10 -4.16 18.25
N TYR A 89 34.23 -2.87 17.94
CA TYR A 89 33.07 -2.02 17.64
C TYR A 89 32.30 -2.53 16.41
N ARG A 90 32.99 -3.03 15.37
CA ARG A 90 32.34 -3.61 14.19
C ARG A 90 31.51 -4.85 14.56
N GLU A 91 32.03 -5.70 15.43
CA GLU A 91 31.33 -6.89 15.90
C GLU A 91 30.09 -6.49 16.72
N GLN A 92 30.24 -5.56 17.67
CA GLN A 92 29.13 -5.04 18.45
C GLN A 92 28.05 -4.40 17.58
N LEU A 93 28.42 -3.51 16.65
CA LEU A 93 27.47 -2.89 15.74
C LEU A 93 26.76 -3.93 14.87
N SER A 94 27.47 -4.97 14.41
CA SER A 94 26.85 -6.05 13.62
C SER A 94 25.80 -6.81 14.43
N LEU A 95 26.07 -7.09 15.72
CA LEU A 95 25.09 -7.71 16.62
C LEU A 95 23.88 -6.79 16.85
N GLU A 96 24.09 -5.48 17.05
CA GLU A 96 23.00 -4.50 17.17
C GLU A 96 22.11 -4.52 15.92
N GLN A 97 22.71 -4.53 14.72
CA GLN A 97 21.96 -4.59 13.46
C GLN A 97 21.18 -5.90 13.31
N LEU A 98 21.78 -7.04 13.67
CA LEU A 98 21.10 -8.34 13.64
C LEU A 98 19.91 -8.39 14.61
N ALA A 99 20.05 -7.84 15.81
CA ALA A 99 18.96 -7.76 16.78
C ALA A 99 17.80 -6.89 16.27
N LYS A 100 18.12 -5.74 15.65
CA LYS A 100 17.13 -4.88 15.00
C LYS A 100 16.39 -5.60 13.88
N ILE A 101 17.13 -6.27 12.99
CA ILE A 101 16.56 -7.06 11.89
C ILE A 101 15.66 -8.19 12.42
N ALA A 102 16.09 -8.89 13.47
CA ALA A 102 15.29 -9.96 14.08
C ALA A 102 13.97 -9.43 14.66
N THR A 103 14.01 -8.25 15.30
CA THR A 103 12.82 -7.60 15.87
C THR A 103 11.83 -7.19 14.77
N VAL A 104 12.31 -6.45 13.76
CA VAL A 104 11.49 -6.07 12.59
C VAL A 104 10.97 -7.31 11.84
N GLY A 105 11.77 -8.37 11.76
CA GLY A 105 11.36 -9.63 11.14
C GLY A 105 10.22 -10.34 11.89
N VAL A 106 10.13 -10.19 13.22
CA VAL A 106 9.01 -10.68 14.02
C VAL A 106 7.74 -9.88 13.72
N GLU A 107 7.83 -8.55 13.68
CA GLU A 107 6.70 -7.66 13.35
C GLU A 107 6.15 -7.95 11.95
N ILE A 108 7.01 -7.97 10.94
CA ILE A 108 6.62 -8.29 9.55
C ILE A 108 5.95 -9.66 9.47
N ARG A 109 6.44 -10.65 10.22
CA ARG A 109 5.84 -12.00 10.22
C ARG A 109 4.41 -11.97 10.76
N ASP A 110 4.14 -11.16 11.78
CA ASP A 110 2.82 -11.07 12.38
C ASP A 110 1.86 -10.26 11.49
N ASP A 111 2.32 -9.16 10.88
CA ASP A 111 1.57 -8.42 9.85
C ASP A 111 1.19 -9.34 8.66
N VAL A 112 2.12 -10.16 8.19
CA VAL A 112 1.87 -11.12 7.09
C VAL A 112 0.83 -12.19 7.48
N LYS A 113 0.75 -12.58 8.76
CA LYS A 113 -0.30 -13.50 9.22
C LYS A 113 -1.66 -12.83 9.20
N GLU A 114 -1.75 -11.58 9.62
CA GLU A 114 -2.99 -10.78 9.61
C GLU A 114 -3.48 -10.60 8.17
N MET A 115 -2.62 -10.13 7.26
CA MET A 115 -2.94 -10.02 5.84
C MET A 115 -3.43 -11.35 5.23
N LYS A 116 -2.88 -12.48 5.66
CA LYS A 116 -3.31 -13.80 5.20
C LYS A 116 -4.72 -14.15 5.70
N ALA A 117 -5.10 -13.70 6.89
CA ALA A 117 -6.46 -13.86 7.41
C ALA A 117 -7.44 -13.01 6.61
N ASP A 118 -7.13 -11.74 6.37
CA ASP A 118 -7.97 -10.83 5.57
C ASP A 118 -8.19 -11.35 4.15
N ILE A 119 -7.13 -11.83 3.50
CA ILE A 119 -7.24 -12.45 2.16
C ILE A 119 -8.16 -13.68 2.18
N LYS A 120 -8.20 -14.43 3.28
CA LYS A 120 -9.08 -15.59 3.41
C LYS A 120 -10.54 -15.17 3.57
N GLU A 121 -10.79 -14.12 4.34
CA GLU A 121 -12.12 -13.51 4.50
C GLU A 121 -12.63 -12.94 3.17
N MET A 122 -11.83 -12.10 2.50
CA MET A 122 -12.17 -11.58 1.17
C MET A 122 -12.48 -12.68 0.15
N LYS A 123 -11.78 -13.82 0.20
CA LYS A 123 -12.08 -14.97 -0.66
C LYS A 123 -13.44 -15.61 -0.34
N ALA A 124 -13.85 -15.61 0.91
CA ALA A 124 -15.18 -16.10 1.30
C ALA A 124 -16.26 -15.16 0.77
N ASP A 125 -16.10 -13.84 0.97
CA ASP A 125 -17.05 -12.83 0.49
C ASP A 125 -17.20 -12.87 -1.04
N ILE A 126 -16.09 -12.96 -1.78
CA ILE A 126 -16.12 -13.10 -3.24
C ILE A 126 -16.87 -14.37 -3.68
N LYS A 127 -16.79 -15.46 -2.91
CA LYS A 127 -17.51 -16.69 -3.21
C LYS A 127 -19.01 -16.55 -2.94
N GLU A 128 -19.38 -15.84 -1.88
CA GLU A 128 -20.77 -15.51 -1.57
C GLU A 128 -21.37 -14.60 -2.66
N MET A 129 -20.71 -13.49 -2.98
CA MET A 129 -21.13 -12.60 -4.08
C MET A 129 -21.31 -13.34 -5.40
N LYS A 130 -20.45 -14.33 -5.70
CA LYS A 130 -20.56 -15.14 -6.92
C LYS A 130 -21.79 -16.05 -6.91
N THR A 131 -22.24 -16.48 -5.73
CA THR A 131 -23.50 -17.22 -5.55
C THR A 131 -24.68 -16.28 -5.77
N ASP A 132 -24.69 -15.12 -5.12
CA ASP A 132 -25.76 -14.12 -5.25
C ASP A 132 -25.95 -13.67 -6.70
N ILE A 133 -24.85 -13.42 -7.43
CA ILE A 133 -24.91 -13.05 -8.86
C ILE A 133 -25.53 -14.18 -9.71
N LYS A 134 -25.31 -15.46 -9.38
CA LYS A 134 -25.94 -16.58 -10.09
C LYS A 134 -27.43 -16.66 -9.81
N GLU A 135 -27.83 -16.42 -8.56
CA GLU A 135 -29.24 -16.38 -8.16
C GLU A 135 -29.95 -15.22 -8.86
N MET A 136 -29.39 -14.01 -8.80
CA MET A 136 -29.90 -12.85 -9.54
C MET A 136 -30.04 -13.12 -11.04
N LYS A 137 -29.08 -13.81 -11.66
CA LYS A 137 -29.17 -14.18 -13.09
C LYS A 137 -30.33 -15.14 -13.36
N THR A 138 -30.63 -16.04 -12.44
CA THR A 138 -31.77 -16.97 -12.52
C THR A 138 -33.10 -16.23 -12.38
N ASP A 139 -33.17 -15.31 -11.42
CA ASP A 139 -34.36 -14.49 -11.17
C ASP A 139 -34.67 -13.60 -12.37
N VAL A 140 -33.66 -12.91 -12.91
CA VAL A 140 -33.80 -12.11 -14.14
C VAL A 140 -34.28 -12.98 -15.31
N GLY A 141 -33.73 -14.18 -15.47
CA GLY A 141 -34.20 -15.12 -16.51
C GLY A 141 -35.67 -15.52 -16.33
N THR A 142 -36.14 -15.67 -15.09
CA THR A 142 -37.53 -15.97 -14.77
C THR A 142 -38.45 -14.79 -15.06
N ILE A 143 -38.02 -13.57 -14.72
CA ILE A 143 -38.76 -12.33 -15.03
C ILE A 143 -38.92 -12.18 -16.54
N LEU A 144 -37.87 -12.40 -17.32
CA LEU A 144 -37.94 -12.31 -18.78
C LEU A 144 -38.95 -13.28 -19.38
N LYS A 145 -38.98 -14.54 -18.91
CA LYS A 145 -39.99 -15.52 -19.34
C LYS A 145 -41.42 -15.07 -19.02
N LYS A 146 -41.65 -14.57 -17.81
CA LYS A 146 -42.97 -14.05 -17.43
C LYS A 146 -43.37 -12.83 -18.26
N GLN A 147 -42.41 -11.98 -18.64
CA GLN A 147 -42.65 -10.86 -19.56
C GLN A 147 -43.05 -11.37 -20.95
N ASP A 148 -42.38 -12.39 -21.48
CA ASP A 148 -42.74 -13.00 -22.77
C ASP A 148 -44.16 -13.60 -22.75
N GLU A 149 -44.52 -14.30 -21.67
CA GLU A 149 -45.88 -14.83 -21.45
C GLU A 149 -46.92 -13.71 -21.42
N THR A 150 -46.66 -12.64 -20.65
CA THR A 150 -47.55 -11.47 -20.57
C THR A 150 -47.73 -10.81 -21.94
N ILE A 151 -46.65 -10.68 -22.72
CA ILE A 151 -46.70 -10.11 -24.08
C ILE A 151 -47.54 -11.00 -25.01
N ALA A 152 -47.42 -12.32 -24.89
CA ALA A 152 -48.23 -13.27 -25.67
C ALA A 152 -49.72 -13.15 -25.35
N GLU A 153 -50.08 -13.08 -24.07
CA GLU A 153 -51.46 -12.86 -23.62
C GLU A 153 -52.03 -11.54 -24.13
N ILE A 154 -51.26 -10.44 -24.05
CA ILE A 154 -51.67 -9.13 -24.59
C ILE A 154 -51.93 -9.22 -26.10
N LYS A 155 -51.09 -9.92 -26.86
CA LYS A 155 -51.28 -10.11 -28.31
C LYS A 155 -52.56 -10.91 -28.60
N ALA A 156 -52.82 -11.97 -27.83
CA ALA A 156 -54.03 -12.78 -27.98
C ALA A 156 -55.29 -11.94 -27.69
N LEU A 157 -55.33 -11.23 -26.55
CA LEU A 157 -56.44 -10.34 -26.21
C LEU A 157 -56.68 -9.25 -27.26
N ARG A 158 -55.60 -8.71 -27.84
CA ARG A 158 -55.71 -7.71 -28.91
C ARG A 158 -56.34 -8.30 -30.17
N GLU A 159 -56.01 -9.53 -30.53
CA GLU A 159 -56.59 -10.23 -31.68
C GLU A 159 -58.07 -10.57 -31.43
N ASP A 160 -58.40 -11.10 -30.24
CA ASP A 160 -59.78 -11.37 -29.84
C ASP A 160 -60.65 -10.10 -29.89
N LEU A 161 -60.13 -8.98 -29.38
CA LEU A 161 -60.82 -7.68 -29.43
C LEU A 161 -61.03 -7.21 -30.87
N LYS A 162 -60.02 -7.36 -31.73
CA LYS A 162 -60.13 -7.02 -33.15
C LYS A 162 -61.24 -7.82 -33.83
N GLN A 163 -61.25 -9.15 -33.66
CA GLN A 163 -62.29 -10.00 -34.22
C GLN A 163 -63.68 -9.67 -33.69
N TYR A 164 -63.80 -9.36 -32.39
CA TYR A 164 -65.06 -8.91 -31.81
C TYR A 164 -65.56 -7.61 -32.43
N MET A 165 -64.66 -6.63 -32.61
CA MET A 165 -64.97 -5.34 -33.23
C MET A 165 -65.37 -5.51 -34.69
N ASP A 166 -64.62 -6.29 -35.48
CA ASP A 166 -64.93 -6.57 -36.89
C ASP A 166 -66.33 -7.17 -37.03
N ARG A 167 -66.67 -8.19 -36.21
CA ARG A 167 -68.02 -8.79 -36.18
C ARG A 167 -69.12 -7.80 -35.78
N ARG A 168 -68.83 -6.89 -34.84
CA ARG A 168 -69.81 -5.86 -34.43
C ARG A 168 -70.01 -4.83 -35.53
N LEU A 169 -68.93 -4.37 -36.17
CA LEU A 169 -68.97 -3.42 -37.27
C LEU A 169 -69.72 -4.01 -38.47
N GLU A 170 -69.45 -5.25 -38.85
CA GLU A 170 -70.20 -5.93 -39.92
C GLU A 170 -71.71 -5.99 -39.63
N LYS A 171 -72.10 -6.27 -38.39
CA LYS A 171 -73.52 -6.27 -37.98
C LYS A 171 -74.13 -4.87 -38.12
N LEU A 172 -73.44 -3.84 -37.61
CA LEU A 172 -73.89 -2.46 -37.72
C LEU A 172 -74.00 -2.00 -39.19
N GLU A 173 -73.04 -2.36 -40.03
CA GLU A 173 -73.06 -2.07 -41.46
C GLU A 173 -74.27 -2.71 -42.14
N ARG A 174 -74.56 -3.98 -41.84
CA ARG A 174 -75.76 -4.68 -42.35
C ARG A 174 -77.05 -4.01 -41.89
N GLU A 175 -77.14 -3.65 -40.61
CA GLU A 175 -78.30 -2.95 -40.06
C GLU A 175 -78.52 -1.59 -40.74
N ILE A 176 -77.44 -0.83 -40.97
CA ILE A 176 -77.49 0.46 -41.70
C ILE A 176 -78.01 0.27 -43.13
N VAL A 177 -77.55 -0.76 -43.85
CA VAL A 177 -78.04 -1.07 -45.21
C VAL A 177 -79.54 -1.36 -45.19
N LEU A 178 -80.02 -2.17 -44.25
CA LEU A 178 -81.46 -2.48 -44.10
C LEU A 178 -82.28 -1.23 -43.76
N ILE A 179 -81.77 -0.35 -42.90
CA ILE A 179 -82.43 0.93 -42.59
C ILE A 179 -82.51 1.80 -43.84
N LYS A 180 -81.40 1.99 -44.58
CA LYS A 180 -81.35 2.80 -45.81
C LYS A 180 -82.36 2.31 -46.86
N GLN A 181 -82.49 1.00 -47.03
CA GLN A 181 -83.50 0.40 -47.91
C GLN A 181 -84.93 0.74 -47.48
N LYS A 182 -85.24 0.68 -46.18
CA LYS A 182 -86.59 1.00 -45.67
C LYS A 182 -86.98 2.46 -45.82
N ILE A 183 -86.02 3.38 -45.82
CA ILE A 183 -86.26 4.83 -45.91
C ILE A 183 -86.03 5.41 -47.30
N GLY A 184 -85.82 4.57 -48.33
CA GLY A 184 -85.70 4.99 -49.72
C GLY A 184 -84.39 5.72 -50.07
N LEU A 185 -83.32 5.48 -49.30
CA LEU A 185 -81.97 6.04 -49.54
C LEU A 185 -81.01 5.03 -50.20
N ALA A 186 -81.56 3.96 -50.78
CA ALA A 186 -80.81 2.89 -51.45
C ALA A 186 -80.65 3.15 -52.95
#